data_AF-M0IRJ2-F1
#
_entry.id   AF-M0IRJ2-F1
#
_cell.length_a   1.000
_cell.length_b   1.000
_cell.length_c   1.000
_cell.angle_alpha   90.00
_cell.angle_beta   90.00
_cell.angle_gamma   90.00
#
_symmetry.space_group_name_H-M   'P 1'
#
loop_
_entity.id
_entity.type
_entity.pdbx_description
1 polymer ?
#
loop_
_entity_poly.entity_id
_entity_poly.type
_entity_poly.pdbx_seq_one_letter_code
_entity_poly.pdbx_strand_id
1 'polypeptide(L)'
;MEKQPRDLRRDGALVLVGLAGLVALSVLVPADSVAGAAGVLRGALLGAFASVMAAGVFRVPDEQAVRLVVVVAAGVALGTLALLL
;
A
#
# COMPACT_ATOMS: atom_id res chain seq x y z
N MET A 1 20.98 -12.06 11.95
CA MET A 1 20.21 -11.47 10.85
C MET A 1 21.19 -11.17 9.72
N GLU A 2 21.30 -12.06 8.74
CA GLU A 2 21.97 -11.75 7.47
C GLU A 2 21.37 -10.43 6.92
N LYS A 3 22.19 -9.39 6.76
CA LYS A 3 21.75 -8.18 6.06
C LYS A 3 21.70 -8.53 4.57
N GLN A 4 20.49 -8.64 4.03
CA GLN A 4 20.29 -8.81 2.60
C GLN A 4 21.02 -7.68 1.84
N PRO A 5 21.73 -8.00 0.73
CA PRO A 5 22.44 -6.99 -0.05
C PRO A 5 21.45 -5.92 -0.50
N ARG A 6 21.82 -4.66 -0.30
CA ARG A 6 20.92 -3.53 -0.50
C ARG A 6 20.75 -3.25 -1.99
N ASP A 7 19.55 -3.47 -2.52
CA ASP A 7 19.18 -3.02 -3.86
C ASP A 7 18.44 -1.69 -3.77
N LEU A 8 19.19 -0.59 -4.01
CA LEU A 8 18.65 0.77 -3.95
C LEU A 8 17.48 1.00 -4.91
N ARG A 9 17.48 0.35 -6.09
CA ARG A 9 16.42 0.53 -7.09
C ARG A 9 15.13 -0.11 -6.61
N ARG A 10 15.23 -1.33 -6.11
CA ARG A 10 14.07 -2.09 -5.62
C ARG A 10 13.49 -1.47 -4.35
N ASP A 11 14.33 -1.18 -3.37
CA ASP A 11 13.92 -0.55 -2.11
C ASP A 11 13.22 0.79 -2.40
N GLY A 12 13.83 1.60 -3.29
CA GLY A 12 13.26 2.86 -3.75
C GLY A 12 11.93 2.68 -4.49
N ALA A 13 11.81 1.68 -5.36
CA ALA A 13 10.57 1.41 -6.09
C ALA A 13 9.42 1.04 -5.14
N LEU A 14 9.66 0.20 -4.13
CA LEU A 14 8.64 -0.14 -3.12
C LEU A 14 8.19 1.11 -2.34
N VAL A 15 9.14 1.98 -1.98
CA VAL A 15 8.81 3.25 -1.34
C VAL A 15 7.93 4.12 -2.25
N LEU A 16 8.31 4.25 -3.53
CA LEU A 16 7.55 5.04 -4.50
C LEU A 16 6.15 4.47 -4.75
N VAL A 17 5.99 3.15 -4.79
CA VAL A 17 4.67 2.49 -4.95
C VAL A 17 3.77 2.78 -3.76
N GLY A 18 4.28 2.63 -2.52
CA GLY A 18 3.53 2.98 -1.32
C GLY A 18 3.15 4.47 -1.29
N LEU A 19 4.09 5.35 -1.65
CA LEU A 19 3.85 6.80 -1.71
C LEU A 19 2.78 7.16 -2.75
N ALA A 20 2.89 6.63 -3.98
CA ALA A 20 1.93 6.86 -5.05
C ALA A 20 0.52 6.42 -4.64
N GLY A 21 0.42 5.28 -3.95
CA GLY A 21 -0.85 4.79 -3.41
C GLY A 21 -1.46 5.71 -2.36
N LEU A 22 -0.66 6.28 -1.46
CA LEU A 22 -1.13 7.26 -0.48
C LEU A 22 -1.61 8.56 -1.15
N VAL A 23 -0.89 9.04 -2.16
CA VAL A 23 -1.29 10.21 -2.94
C VAL A 23 -2.61 9.94 -3.65
N ALA A 24 -2.73 8.79 -4.32
CA ALA A 24 -3.97 8.38 -4.98
C ALA A 24 -5.13 8.31 -3.98
N LEU A 25 -4.96 7.65 -2.83
CA LEU A 25 -5.98 7.58 -1.78
C LEU A 25 -6.42 8.97 -1.31
N SER A 26 -5.48 9.90 -1.15
CA SER A 26 -5.76 11.26 -0.69
C SER A 26 -6.54 12.10 -1.71
N VAL A 27 -6.34 11.85 -3.01
CA VAL A 27 -7.05 12.55 -4.09
C VAL A 27 -8.42 11.92 -4.36
N LEU A 28 -8.51 10.58 -4.35
CA LEU A 28 -9.73 9.86 -4.71
C LEU A 28 -10.76 9.78 -3.58
N VAL A 29 -10.33 9.79 -2.32
CA VAL A 29 -11.23 9.66 -1.17
C VAL A 29 -11.27 10.99 -0.42
N PRO A 30 -12.43 11.67 -0.32
CA PRO A 30 -12.58 12.88 0.47
C PRO A 30 -12.20 12.62 1.94
N ALA A 31 -11.47 13.55 2.55
CA ALA A 31 -11.07 13.45 3.96
C ALA A 31 -12.28 13.37 4.90
N ASP A 32 -13.43 13.91 4.47
CA ASP A 32 -14.66 13.95 5.23
C ASP A 32 -15.42 12.60 5.25
N SER A 33 -14.97 11.60 4.48
CA SER A 33 -15.55 10.24 4.44
C SER A 33 -15.15 9.37 5.65
N VAL A 34 -15.13 9.95 6.85
CA VAL A 34 -14.63 9.30 8.08
C VAL A 34 -15.68 8.41 8.75
N ALA A 35 -16.95 8.49 8.35
CA ALA A 35 -18.03 7.72 8.94
C ALA A 35 -18.40 6.48 8.10
N GLY A 36 -18.60 5.34 8.78
CA GLY A 36 -19.09 4.11 8.17
C GLY A 36 -18.03 3.31 7.38
N ALA A 37 -18.48 2.45 6.47
CA ALA A 37 -17.64 1.50 5.73
C ALA A 37 -16.53 2.19 4.91
N ALA A 38 -16.77 3.41 4.40
CA ALA A 38 -15.79 4.19 3.66
C ALA A 38 -14.59 4.60 4.52
N GLY A 39 -14.80 4.94 5.79
CA GLY A 39 -13.71 5.27 6.72
C GLY A 39 -12.84 4.06 7.06
N VAL A 40 -13.48 2.89 7.26
CA VAL A 40 -12.76 1.63 7.49
C VAL A 40 -11.92 1.24 6.27
N LEU A 41 -12.50 1.33 5.07
CA LEU A 41 -11.79 1.05 3.83
C LEU A 41 -10.61 2.01 3.62
N ARG A 42 -10.82 3.31 3.85
CA ARG A 42 -9.75 4.32 3.78
C ARG A 42 -8.61 4.01 4.74
N GLY A 43 -8.92 3.68 5.99
CA GLY A 43 -7.91 3.31 7.00
C GLY A 43 -7.12 2.05 6.61
N ALA A 44 -7.81 1.02 6.12
CA ALA A 44 -7.18 -0.22 5.66
C ALA A 44 -6.22 0.03 4.48
N LEU A 45 -6.65 0.81 3.48
CA LEU A 45 -5.82 1.17 2.33
C LEU A 45 -4.62 2.03 2.73
N LEU A 46 -4.79 2.95 3.68
CA LEU A 46 -3.71 3.77 4.20
C LEU A 46 -2.64 2.91 4.89
N GLY A 47 -3.05 1.97 5.74
CA GLY A 47 -2.14 1.00 6.36
C GLY A 47 -1.45 0.08 5.35
N ALA A 48 -2.19 -0.37 4.33
CA ALA A 48 -1.67 -1.19 3.25
C ALA A 48 -0.54 -0.49 2.47
N PHE A 49 -0.77 0.73 1.99
CA PHE A 49 0.27 1.49 1.29
C PHE A 49 1.46 1.88 2.18
N ALA A 50 1.21 2.18 3.46
CA ALA A 50 2.28 2.39 4.43
C ALA A 50 3.14 1.14 4.63
N SER A 51 2.54 -0.06 4.65
CA SER A 51 3.27 -1.32 4.76
C SER A 51 4.13 -1.63 3.52
N VAL A 52 3.66 -1.29 2.31
CA VAL A 52 4.44 -1.41 1.08
C VAL A 52 5.65 -0.47 1.10
N MET A 53 5.45 0.76 1.59
CA MET A 53 6.55 1.70 1.80
C MET A 53 7.57 1.15 2.82
N ALA A 54 7.08 0.65 3.96
CA ALA A 54 7.91 0.06 5.00
C ALA A 54 8.71 -1.15 4.50
N ALA A 55 8.15 -1.95 3.58
CA ALA A 55 8.85 -3.07 2.96
C ALA A 55 10.13 -2.63 2.22
N GLY A 56 10.09 -1.49 1.53
CA GLY A 56 11.27 -0.87 0.92
C GLY A 56 12.26 -0.29 1.94
N VAL A 57 11.76 0.35 3.00
CA VAL A 57 12.61 0.94 4.06
C VAL A 57 13.36 -0.13 4.85
N PHE A 58 12.68 -1.22 5.21
CA PHE A 58 13.22 -2.30 6.03
C PHE A 58 13.89 -3.42 5.23
N ARG A 59 13.92 -3.32 3.89
CA ARG A 59 14.57 -4.30 2.99
C ARG A 59 14.00 -5.70 3.15
N VAL A 60 12.68 -5.80 3.09
CA VAL A 60 11.96 -7.08 3.17
C VAL A 60 12.35 -7.98 1.98
N PRO A 61 12.43 -9.31 2.12
CA PRO A 61 12.75 -10.22 1.03
C PRO A 61 11.83 -10.05 -0.19
N ASP A 62 12.35 -10.30 -1.40
CA ASP A 62 11.63 -10.15 -2.68
C ASP A 62 10.27 -10.82 -2.69
N GLU A 63 10.24 -12.11 -2.35
CA GLU A 63 9.02 -12.89 -2.37
C GLU A 63 7.95 -12.32 -1.42
N GLN A 64 8.35 -11.81 -0.27
CA GLN A 64 7.44 -11.22 0.71
C GLN A 64 6.93 -9.86 0.25
N ALA A 65 7.80 -9.02 -0.32
CA ALA A 65 7.42 -7.71 -0.84
C ALA A 65 6.47 -7.83 -2.05
N VAL A 66 6.73 -8.77 -2.97
CA VAL A 66 5.84 -9.03 -4.11
C VAL A 66 4.48 -9.52 -3.64
N ARG A 67 4.44 -10.50 -2.73
CA ARG A 67 3.18 -10.96 -2.14
C ARG A 67 2.42 -9.83 -1.47
N LEU A 68 3.10 -8.97 -0.72
CA LEU A 68 2.50 -7.80 -0.09
C LEU A 68 1.87 -6.88 -1.13
N VAL A 69 2.61 -6.48 -2.17
CA VAL A 69 2.10 -5.62 -3.25
C VAL A 69 0.89 -6.25 -3.94
N VAL A 70 0.92 -7.55 -4.23
CA VAL A 70 -0.21 -8.26 -4.86
C VAL A 70 -1.45 -8.26 -3.96
N VAL A 71 -1.29 -8.53 -2.67
CA VAL A 71 -2.41 -8.51 -1.70
C VAL A 71 -2.99 -7.09 -1.58
N VAL A 72 -2.14 -6.07 -1.53
CA VAL A 72 -2.60 -4.67 -1.51
C VAL A 72 -3.35 -4.33 -2.80
N ALA A 73 -2.81 -4.71 -3.97
CA ALA A 73 -3.47 -4.47 -5.25
C ALA A 73 -4.84 -5.16 -5.35
N ALA A 74 -4.94 -6.41 -4.88
CA ALA A 74 -6.21 -7.15 -4.85
C ALA A 74 -7.22 -6.50 -3.89
N GLY A 75 -6.77 -6.08 -2.70
CA GLY A 75 -7.60 -5.38 -1.72
C GLY A 75 -8.11 -4.04 -2.26
N VAL A 76 -7.26 -3.28 -2.98
CA VAL A 76 -7.66 -2.06 -3.68
C VAL A 76 -8.75 -2.39 -4.70
N ALA A 77 -8.53 -3.34 -5.60
CA ALA A 77 -9.46 -3.67 -6.67
C ALA A 77 -10.84 -4.12 -6.15
N LEU A 78 -10.88 -4.96 -5.11
CA LEU A 78 -12.12 -5.38 -4.46
C LEU A 78 -12.82 -4.22 -3.76
N GLY A 79 -12.04 -3.35 -3.09
CA GLY A 79 -12.57 -2.15 -2.44
C GLY A 79 -13.19 -1.16 -3.42
N THR A 80 -12.57 -0.92 -4.58
CA THR A 80 -13.15 -0.09 -5.63
C THR A 80 -14.40 -0.71 -6.23
N LEU A 81 -14.41 -2.02 -6.49
CA LEU A 81 -15.60 -2.73 -6.99
C LEU A 81 -16.77 -2.59 -6.02
N ALA A 82 -16.54 -2.77 -4.72
CA ALA A 82 -17.57 -2.64 -3.70
C ALA A 82 -18.11 -1.20 -3.56
N LEU A 83 -17.31 -0.19 -3.88
CA LEU A 83 -17.73 1.22 -3.90
C LEU A 83 -18.54 1.60 -5.15
N LEU A 84 -18.35 0.87 -6.25
CA LEU A 84 -18.99 1.14 -7.54
C LEU A 84 -20.32 0.40 -7.75
N LEU A 85 -20.65 -0.55 -6.86
CA LEU A 85 -21.90 -1.33 -6.84
C LEU A 85 -22.89 -0.77 -5.82
#